data_AF-A0A0W0XVE6-F1
#
_entry.id   AF-A0A0W0XVE6-F1
#
_cell.length_a   1.000
_cell.length_b   1.000
_cell.length_c   1.000
_cell.angle_alpha   90.00
_cell.angle_beta   90.00
_cell.angle_gamma   90.00
#
_symmetry.space_group_name_H-M   'P 1'
#
loop_
_entity.id
_entity.type
_entity.pdbx_description
1 polymer ?
#
loop_
_entity_poly.entity_id
_entity_poly.type
_entity_poly.pdbx_seq_one_letter_code
_entity_poly.pdbx_strand_id
1 'polypeptide(L)'
;MPLPTFVPFGKLRNYLNAEKELVKHFGPRAEEVYFEMYSDSVNFNAGLTGVGAFDEFSQSRMQKVTDFGKLKLPNGSTLDEKLNTATPEVTAVKTQLEDALKADQNLSDAIKAFNRRAKALNAIVTDNLPKNLAKNNAQSDSFNPEAVGSELHKLQSEATKAIKAQHQLELNKLEALFKDPTFVNNLKTSLGVTDVDLPQVQKEMTDALKKRQGEDLDKFEKAVKGDMDKLYKASQDEYFRISFLADLYRNKQNKAAIDALAEKNRKTQENTAIHVGIDANKGLATFKNVRVEDLKGFLSYTGRQVNIEEQKGKDNKSETVLTMTLPKWGLTYYYGSEDKVLGDMTTIAAAVRACGHDSIVMDVNYKSYQTNSKGEPDTKHVMDLARKAYEGALKAGFPPDKITINVNGEAKKAEELFADYPNRLKMMQDKAVTDNQRREEYVKRASGPEATRDFKDRINKIAEAQERAEAQQQQQQQQQQQQLPAP
;
A
#
# COMPACT_ATOMS: atom_id res chain seq x y z
N MET A 1 37.19 -32.96 -7.74
CA MET A 1 36.22 -31.91 -8.07
C MET A 1 35.50 -32.34 -9.33
N PRO A 2 34.17 -32.50 -9.34
CA PRO A 2 33.46 -32.81 -10.58
C PRO A 2 33.50 -31.58 -11.49
N LEU A 3 33.82 -31.80 -12.76
CA LEU A 3 33.80 -30.76 -13.79
C LEU A 3 32.36 -30.20 -13.92
N PRO A 4 32.19 -28.89 -14.15
CA PRO A 4 30.87 -28.31 -14.40
C PRO A 4 30.23 -29.03 -15.60
N THR A 5 29.07 -29.64 -15.37
CA THR A 5 28.27 -30.29 -16.40
C THR A 5 27.91 -29.25 -17.46
N PHE A 6 28.56 -29.36 -18.62
CA PHE A 6 28.34 -28.50 -19.77
C PHE A 6 26.86 -28.62 -20.17
N VAL A 7 26.10 -27.53 -20.03
CA VAL A 7 24.74 -27.47 -20.57
C VAL A 7 24.87 -27.55 -22.08
N PRO A 8 24.27 -28.55 -22.77
CA PRO A 8 24.41 -28.68 -24.21
C PRO A 8 23.95 -27.39 -24.90
N PHE A 9 24.78 -26.83 -25.80
CA PHE A 9 24.54 -25.56 -26.50
C PHE A 9 23.13 -25.44 -27.10
N GLY A 10 22.56 -26.55 -27.60
CA GLY A 10 21.20 -26.59 -28.14
C GLY A 10 20.09 -26.36 -27.10
N LYS A 11 20.27 -26.82 -25.85
CA LYS A 11 19.30 -26.58 -24.76
C LYS A 11 19.32 -25.12 -24.31
N LEU A 12 20.51 -24.49 -24.30
CA LEU A 12 20.65 -23.07 -23.97
C LEU A 12 19.99 -22.17 -25.03
N ARG A 13 20.16 -22.46 -26.33
CA ARG A 13 19.50 -21.71 -27.40
C ARG A 13 17.96 -21.79 -27.32
N ASN A 14 17.40 -22.96 -27.06
CA ASN A 14 15.95 -23.11 -26.90
C ASN A 14 15.44 -22.37 -25.66
N TYR A 15 16.18 -22.42 -24.55
CA TYR A 15 15.88 -21.64 -23.36
C TYR A 15 15.83 -20.13 -23.63
N LEU A 16 16.85 -19.58 -24.32
CA LEU A 16 16.91 -18.15 -24.66
C LEU A 16 15.78 -17.71 -25.60
N ASN A 17 15.37 -18.57 -26.54
CA ASN A 17 14.24 -18.29 -27.43
C ASN A 17 12.90 -18.29 -26.68
N ALA A 18 12.66 -19.30 -25.83
CA ALA A 18 11.48 -19.34 -24.98
C ALA A 18 11.43 -18.13 -24.03
N GLU A 19 12.57 -17.77 -23.44
CA GLU A 19 12.69 -16.59 -22.60
C GLU A 19 12.33 -15.30 -23.36
N LYS A 20 12.81 -15.14 -24.60
CA LYS A 20 12.51 -13.97 -25.44
C LYS A 20 11.02 -13.82 -25.70
N GLU A 21 10.30 -14.91 -25.96
CA GLU A 21 8.85 -14.85 -26.17
C GLU A 21 8.12 -14.56 -24.86
N LEU A 22 8.47 -15.22 -23.75
CA LEU A 22 7.83 -14.99 -22.46
C LEU A 22 8.02 -13.57 -21.94
N VAL A 23 9.17 -12.95 -22.18
CA VAL A 23 9.45 -11.55 -21.82
C VAL A 23 8.50 -10.56 -22.52
N LYS A 24 7.96 -10.91 -23.70
CA LYS A 24 6.97 -10.06 -24.39
C LYS A 24 5.59 -10.05 -23.71
N HIS A 25 5.33 -11.01 -22.81
CA HIS A 25 4.05 -11.16 -22.12
C HIS A 25 4.17 -10.83 -20.63
N PHE A 26 5.19 -11.36 -19.98
CA PHE A 26 5.38 -11.34 -18.53
C PHE A 26 6.68 -10.63 -18.11
N GLY A 27 7.35 -9.96 -19.04
CA GLY A 27 8.53 -9.17 -18.74
C GLY A 27 8.15 -7.77 -18.24
N PRO A 28 8.97 -7.14 -17.37
CA PRO A 28 8.66 -5.82 -16.80
C PRO A 28 8.33 -4.75 -17.85
N ARG A 29 9.00 -4.76 -19.02
CA ARG A 29 8.74 -3.79 -20.09
C ARG A 29 7.39 -4.01 -20.79
N ALA A 30 6.95 -5.26 -20.94
CA ALA A 30 5.66 -5.56 -21.54
C ALA A 30 4.53 -5.16 -20.58
N GLU A 31 4.68 -5.52 -19.30
CA GLU A 31 3.78 -5.10 -18.23
C GLU A 31 3.67 -3.58 -18.15
N GLU A 32 4.77 -2.83 -18.19
CA GLU A 32 4.76 -1.37 -18.21
C GLU A 32 3.94 -0.81 -19.39
N VAL A 33 4.17 -1.31 -20.61
CA VAL A 33 3.41 -0.86 -21.80
C VAL A 33 1.93 -1.16 -21.63
N TYR A 34 1.58 -2.34 -21.12
CA TYR A 34 0.19 -2.69 -20.85
C TYR A 34 -0.45 -1.83 -19.77
N PHE A 35 0.27 -1.57 -18.68
CA PHE A 35 -0.20 -0.69 -17.63
C PHE A 35 -0.43 0.73 -18.14
N GLU A 36 0.51 1.30 -18.90
CA GLU A 36 0.36 2.63 -19.51
C GLU A 36 -0.88 2.69 -20.42
N MET A 37 -1.06 1.69 -21.29
CA MET A 37 -2.21 1.58 -22.19
C MET A 37 -3.57 1.49 -21.48
N TYR A 38 -3.63 1.00 -20.25
CA TYR A 38 -4.86 0.76 -19.50
C TYR A 38 -4.86 1.44 -18.12
N SER A 39 -4.03 2.47 -17.92
CA SER A 39 -3.83 3.15 -16.63
C SER A 39 -5.11 3.77 -16.06
N ASP A 40 -6.06 4.17 -16.91
CA ASP A 40 -7.39 4.63 -16.51
C ASP A 40 -8.28 3.52 -15.90
N SER A 41 -7.85 2.26 -15.97
CA SER A 41 -8.50 1.12 -15.31
C SER A 41 -8.12 0.94 -13.84
N VAL A 42 -7.20 1.77 -13.31
CA VAL A 42 -6.78 1.70 -11.89
C VAL A 42 -7.98 1.96 -10.98
N ASN A 43 -8.14 1.11 -9.97
CA ASN A 43 -9.25 1.12 -9.04
C ASN A 43 -8.78 1.12 -7.59
N PHE A 44 -8.44 2.29 -7.06
CA PHE A 44 -8.15 2.46 -5.65
C PHE A 44 -9.46 2.80 -4.93
N ASN A 45 -9.87 1.99 -3.95
CA ASN A 45 -11.08 2.24 -3.14
C ASN A 45 -10.79 2.20 -1.64
N ALA A 46 -9.56 1.91 -1.24
CA ALA A 46 -9.16 2.03 0.15
C ALA A 46 -9.01 3.53 0.46
N GLY A 47 -9.72 4.05 1.45
CA GLY A 47 -9.47 5.42 1.91
C GLY A 47 -8.06 5.55 2.50
N LEU A 48 -7.55 6.77 2.52
CA LEU A 48 -6.39 7.16 3.32
C LEU A 48 -6.79 7.19 4.79
N THR A 49 -6.10 6.44 5.65
CA THR A 49 -6.41 6.34 7.09
C THR A 49 -5.78 7.46 7.91
N GLY A 50 -4.69 8.06 7.42
CA GLY A 50 -3.94 9.17 8.02
C GLY A 50 -4.54 10.55 7.76
N VAL A 51 -5.73 10.66 7.17
CA VAL A 51 -6.42 11.95 6.96
C VAL A 51 -6.65 12.71 8.26
N GLY A 52 -6.87 11.99 9.36
CA GLY A 52 -7.04 12.56 10.71
C GLY A 52 -5.76 12.58 11.56
N ALA A 53 -4.61 12.15 11.05
CA ALA A 53 -3.41 11.95 11.87
C ALA A 53 -2.93 13.23 12.55
N PHE A 54 -3.07 14.40 11.91
CA PHE A 54 -2.65 15.67 12.51
C PHE A 54 -3.66 16.19 13.54
N ASP A 55 -4.96 15.89 13.37
CA ASP A 55 -5.97 16.14 14.40
C ASP A 55 -5.74 15.24 15.62
N GLU A 56 -5.44 13.96 15.40
CA GLU A 56 -5.09 13.02 16.47
C GLU A 56 -3.86 13.50 17.25
N PHE A 57 -2.81 13.95 16.55
CA PHE A 57 -1.66 14.61 17.18
C PHE A 57 -2.10 15.83 18.00
N SER A 58 -2.93 16.71 17.42
CA SER A 58 -3.38 17.91 18.10
C SER A 58 -4.15 17.59 19.37
N GLN A 59 -4.94 16.52 19.38
CA GLN A 59 -5.71 16.05 20.54
C GLN A 59 -4.86 15.28 21.56
N SER A 60 -3.82 14.57 21.12
CA SER A 60 -3.00 13.71 21.98
C SER A 60 -1.80 14.41 22.61
N ARG A 61 -1.33 15.53 22.05
CA ARG A 61 -0.22 16.31 22.61
C ARG A 61 -0.50 16.73 24.05
N MET A 62 0.56 17.04 24.81
CA MET A 62 0.37 17.63 26.15
C MET A 62 -0.24 19.02 26.00
N GLN A 63 -1.40 19.23 26.62
CA GLN A 63 -2.12 20.51 26.61
C GLN A 63 -2.41 21.02 28.01
N LYS A 64 -2.43 20.12 29.00
CA LYS A 64 -2.89 20.38 30.36
C LYS A 64 -1.85 19.98 31.38
N VAL A 65 -1.92 20.59 32.55
CA VAL A 65 -1.07 20.23 33.68
C VAL A 65 -1.26 18.77 34.11
N THR A 66 -2.48 18.24 33.99
CA THR A 66 -2.80 16.84 34.27
C THR A 66 -2.03 15.85 33.39
N ASP A 67 -1.50 16.29 32.24
CA ASP A 67 -0.71 15.44 31.36
C ASP A 67 0.67 15.13 31.98
N PHE A 68 1.15 15.97 32.91
CA PHE A 68 2.29 15.68 33.78
C PHE A 68 1.93 14.85 35.00
N GLY A 69 0.66 14.45 35.15
CA GLY A 69 0.12 13.98 36.42
C GLY A 69 0.79 12.75 37.03
N LYS A 70 1.47 11.94 36.21
CA LYS A 70 2.21 10.74 36.67
C LYS A 70 3.66 11.02 37.13
N LEU A 71 4.13 12.25 37.00
CA LEU A 71 5.46 12.66 37.42
C LEU A 71 5.56 12.60 38.95
N LYS A 72 6.56 11.87 39.46
CA LYS A 72 6.78 11.67 40.90
C LYS A 72 7.74 12.73 41.43
N LEU A 73 7.30 13.50 42.41
CA LEU A 73 8.11 14.51 43.08
C LEU A 73 9.13 13.85 44.04
N PRO A 74 10.17 14.58 44.48
CA PRO A 74 11.17 14.06 45.43
C PRO A 74 10.59 13.55 46.76
N ASN A 75 9.44 14.09 47.17
CA ASN A 75 8.71 13.66 48.37
C ASN A 75 7.81 12.42 48.15
N GLY A 76 7.87 11.80 46.96
CA GLY A 76 7.11 10.59 46.60
C GLY A 76 5.68 10.81 46.11
N SER A 77 5.13 12.02 46.29
CA SER A 77 3.80 12.38 45.77
C SER A 77 3.84 12.66 44.26
N THR A 78 2.68 12.65 43.61
CA THR A 78 2.59 12.99 42.18
C THR A 78 2.27 14.46 41.94
N LEU A 79 2.64 14.95 40.76
CA LEU A 79 2.35 16.33 40.35
C LEU A 79 0.83 16.60 40.28
N ASP A 80 0.03 15.59 39.92
CA ASP A 80 -1.44 15.66 39.94
C ASP A 80 -2.00 15.79 41.37
N GLU A 81 -1.50 14.99 42.32
CA GLU A 81 -1.92 15.06 43.73
C GLU A 81 -1.70 16.46 44.32
N LYS A 82 -0.58 17.10 43.98
CA LYS A 82 -0.24 18.43 44.49
C LYS A 82 -1.01 19.55 43.79
N LEU A 83 -1.15 19.47 42.46
CA LEU A 83 -1.79 20.53 41.68
C LEU A 83 -3.31 20.39 41.58
N ASN A 84 -3.94 19.41 42.22
CA ASN A 84 -5.40 19.32 42.30
C ASN A 84 -6.03 20.09 43.48
N THR A 85 -5.22 20.74 44.33
CA THR A 85 -5.73 21.61 45.38
C THR A 85 -6.09 22.99 44.83
N ALA A 86 -7.28 23.51 45.16
CA ALA A 86 -7.75 24.81 44.66
C ALA A 86 -7.17 25.98 45.47
N THR A 87 -5.87 26.26 45.31
CA THR A 87 -5.22 27.46 45.85
C THR A 87 -4.92 28.47 44.75
N PRO A 88 -4.75 29.77 45.08
CA PRO A 88 -4.32 30.78 44.12
C PRO A 88 -2.99 30.43 43.42
N GLU A 89 -2.02 29.89 44.18
CA GLU A 89 -0.70 29.49 43.67
C GLU A 89 -0.81 28.34 42.68
N VAL A 90 -1.61 27.31 43.02
CA VAL A 90 -1.85 26.16 42.13
C VAL A 90 -2.55 26.60 40.85
N THR A 91 -3.51 27.51 40.96
CA THR A 91 -4.23 28.07 39.80
C THR A 91 -3.29 28.85 38.90
N ALA A 92 -2.39 29.65 39.48
CA ALA A 92 -1.38 30.40 38.73
C ALA A 92 -0.39 29.46 38.01
N VAL A 93 0.12 28.44 38.71
CA VAL A 93 1.02 27.42 38.12
C VAL A 93 0.32 26.69 36.98
N LYS A 94 -0.95 26.28 37.17
CA LYS A 94 -1.74 25.60 36.14
C LYS A 94 -1.87 26.45 34.89
N THR A 95 -2.28 27.70 35.07
CA THR A 95 -2.47 28.66 33.96
C THR A 95 -1.17 28.87 33.19
N GLN A 96 -0.05 29.13 33.89
CA GLN A 96 1.24 29.38 33.25
C GLN A 96 1.77 28.16 32.50
N LEU A 97 1.61 26.95 33.05
CA LEU A 97 1.97 25.70 32.36
C LEU A 97 1.11 25.43 31.14
N GLU A 98 -0.20 25.64 31.23
CA GLU A 98 -1.12 25.49 30.10
C GLU A 98 -0.84 26.50 28.99
N ASP A 99 -0.50 27.74 29.34
CA ASP A 99 -0.06 28.77 28.38
C ASP A 99 1.28 28.43 27.72
N ALA A 100 2.21 27.79 28.45
CA ALA A 100 3.45 27.29 27.90
C ALA A 100 3.22 26.16 26.89
N LEU A 101 2.23 25.30 27.14
CA LEU A 101 1.81 24.20 26.27
C LEU A 101 0.81 24.60 25.19
N LYS A 102 0.38 25.87 25.13
CA LYS A 102 -0.62 26.29 24.16
C LYS A 102 -0.07 26.21 22.73
N ALA A 103 -0.86 25.63 21.83
CA ALA A 103 -0.55 25.61 20.40
C ALA A 103 -0.43 27.04 19.88
N ASP A 104 0.63 27.32 19.12
CA ASP A 104 0.77 28.60 18.46
C ASP A 104 -0.08 28.67 17.18
N GLN A 105 -0.09 29.86 16.56
CA GLN A 105 -0.83 30.08 15.32
C GLN A 105 -0.24 29.25 14.18
N ASN A 106 1.08 29.08 14.12
CA ASN A 106 1.74 28.34 13.04
C ASN A 106 1.33 26.86 13.04
N LEU A 107 1.27 26.21 14.22
CA LEU A 107 0.79 24.85 14.35
C LEU A 107 -0.69 24.75 13.96
N SER A 108 -1.51 25.69 14.43
CA SER A 108 -2.94 25.73 14.11
C SER A 108 -3.20 25.87 12.61
N ASP A 109 -2.41 26.68 11.91
CA ASP A 109 -2.49 26.85 10.47
C ASP A 109 -1.97 25.62 9.72
N ALA A 110 -0.91 24.99 10.21
CA ALA A 110 -0.38 23.75 9.64
C ALA A 110 -1.38 22.58 9.74
N ILE A 111 -2.07 22.43 10.89
CA ILE A 111 -3.14 21.43 11.07
C ILE A 111 -4.24 21.64 10.04
N LYS A 112 -4.74 22.88 9.91
CA LYS A 112 -5.79 23.21 8.92
C LYS A 112 -5.34 22.91 7.49
N ALA A 113 -4.12 23.34 7.12
CA ALA A 113 -3.58 23.13 5.78
C ALA A 113 -3.42 21.63 5.45
N PHE A 114 -2.93 20.84 6.41
CA PHE A 114 -2.80 19.39 6.27
C PHE A 114 -4.16 18.73 6.10
N ASN A 115 -5.09 18.94 7.03
CA ASN A 115 -6.40 18.28 7.00
C ASN A 115 -7.16 18.59 5.72
N ARG A 116 -7.13 19.86 5.30
CA ARG A 116 -7.69 20.31 4.02
C ARG A 116 -7.14 19.51 2.85
N ARG A 117 -5.81 19.39 2.73
CA ARG A 117 -5.17 18.71 1.60
C ARG A 117 -5.29 17.19 1.69
N ALA A 118 -5.15 16.60 2.87
CA ALA A 118 -5.32 15.18 3.11
C ALA A 118 -6.74 14.72 2.77
N LYS A 119 -7.76 15.52 3.12
CA LYS A 119 -9.16 15.26 2.73
C LYS A 119 -9.38 15.35 1.23
N ALA A 120 -8.76 16.32 0.56
CA ALA A 120 -8.82 16.44 -0.90
C ALA A 120 -8.12 15.25 -1.60
N LEU A 121 -6.94 14.83 -1.11
CA LEU A 121 -6.27 13.63 -1.57
C LEU A 121 -7.14 12.39 -1.38
N ASN A 122 -7.74 12.22 -0.21
CA ASN A 122 -8.61 11.08 0.06
C ASN A 122 -9.83 11.04 -0.87
N ALA A 123 -10.38 12.21 -1.24
CA ALA A 123 -11.47 12.28 -2.21
C ALA A 123 -11.03 11.88 -3.63
N ILE A 124 -9.79 12.19 -4.04
CA ILE A 124 -9.22 11.68 -5.30
C ILE A 124 -9.06 10.16 -5.23
N VAL A 125 -8.51 9.68 -4.13
CA VAL A 125 -8.17 8.28 -3.88
C VAL A 125 -9.41 7.38 -3.82
N THR A 126 -10.54 7.90 -3.33
CA THR A 126 -11.80 7.14 -3.17
C THR A 126 -12.84 7.43 -4.25
N ASP A 127 -12.49 8.19 -5.29
CA ASP A 127 -13.41 8.67 -6.34
C ASP A 127 -14.63 9.42 -5.77
N ASN A 128 -14.51 9.98 -4.55
CA ASN A 128 -15.59 10.66 -3.82
C ASN A 128 -15.48 12.18 -3.99
N LEU A 129 -15.50 12.63 -5.24
CA LEU A 129 -15.35 14.04 -5.58
C LEU A 129 -16.62 14.85 -5.26
N PRO A 130 -16.50 16.13 -4.86
CA PRO A 130 -17.64 17.03 -4.74
C PRO A 130 -18.52 17.02 -5.99
N LYS A 131 -19.85 17.01 -5.83
CA LYS A 131 -20.83 16.88 -6.94
C LYS A 131 -20.65 17.90 -8.07
N ASN A 132 -20.20 19.11 -7.73
CA ASN A 132 -19.93 20.19 -8.69
C ASN A 132 -18.66 19.95 -9.53
N LEU A 133 -17.72 19.13 -9.04
CA LEU A 133 -16.54 18.67 -9.79
C LEU A 133 -16.84 17.36 -10.51
N ALA A 134 -17.69 16.49 -9.96
CA ALA A 134 -18.09 15.23 -10.57
C ALA A 134 -18.87 15.41 -11.89
N LYS A 135 -19.68 16.46 -12.03
CA LYS A 135 -20.53 16.68 -13.23
C LYS A 135 -19.79 17.16 -14.48
N ASN A 136 -18.65 17.84 -14.32
CA ASN A 136 -17.89 18.40 -15.44
C ASN A 136 -16.67 17.53 -15.81
N ASN A 137 -16.30 16.57 -14.96
CA ASN A 137 -15.20 15.65 -15.19
C ASN A 137 -15.72 14.37 -15.85
N ALA A 138 -16.23 14.47 -17.08
CA ALA A 138 -16.26 13.33 -18.00
C ALA A 138 -14.83 12.87 -18.36
N GLN A 139 -13.83 13.70 -18.05
CA GLN A 139 -12.43 13.34 -17.92
C GLN A 139 -12.19 12.72 -16.54
N SER A 140 -12.27 11.39 -16.47
CA SER A 140 -11.57 10.61 -15.46
C SER A 140 -10.07 10.82 -15.67
N ASP A 141 -9.52 11.96 -15.25
CA ASP A 141 -8.07 12.13 -15.19
C ASP A 141 -7.53 11.11 -14.19
N SER A 142 -6.83 10.12 -14.72
CA SER A 142 -6.51 8.88 -14.05
C SER A 142 -5.87 9.09 -12.70
N PHE A 143 -6.26 8.23 -11.76
CA PHE A 143 -5.62 8.13 -10.47
C PHE A 143 -4.13 7.87 -10.68
N ASN A 144 -3.31 8.78 -10.16
CA ASN A 144 -1.86 8.70 -10.24
C ASN A 144 -1.30 8.45 -8.84
N PRO A 145 -0.97 7.20 -8.51
CA PRO A 145 -0.54 6.87 -7.15
C PRO A 145 0.76 7.53 -6.74
N GLU A 146 1.64 7.80 -7.68
CA GLU A 146 2.93 8.43 -7.41
C GLU A 146 2.76 9.92 -7.13
N ALA A 147 1.87 10.61 -7.86
CA ALA A 147 1.49 11.98 -7.53
C ALA A 147 0.82 12.08 -6.14
N VAL A 148 -0.06 11.13 -5.80
CA VAL A 148 -0.66 11.03 -4.45
C VAL A 148 0.42 10.80 -3.39
N GLY A 149 1.33 9.85 -3.61
CA GLY A 149 2.42 9.54 -2.68
C GLY A 149 3.38 10.71 -2.48
N SER A 150 3.71 11.44 -3.54
CA SER A 150 4.55 12.64 -3.51
C SER A 150 3.91 13.76 -2.68
N GLU A 151 2.61 14.02 -2.85
CA GLU A 151 1.92 15.02 -2.03
C GLU A 151 1.78 14.55 -0.57
N LEU A 152 1.54 13.25 -0.30
CA LEU A 152 1.56 12.73 1.07
C LEU A 152 2.91 12.92 1.76
N HIS A 153 4.03 12.67 1.06
CA HIS A 153 5.37 12.95 1.58
C HIS A 153 5.57 14.43 1.89
N LYS A 154 5.10 15.32 1.00
CA LYS A 154 5.16 16.76 1.23
C LYS A 154 4.36 17.18 2.46
N LEU A 155 3.12 16.70 2.58
CA LEU A 155 2.25 16.96 3.74
C LEU A 155 2.88 16.47 5.04
N GLN A 156 3.44 15.25 5.03
CA GLN A 156 4.18 14.71 6.17
C GLN A 156 5.34 15.61 6.56
N SER A 157 6.15 16.06 5.59
CA SER A 157 7.32 16.90 5.84
C SER A 157 6.94 18.27 6.44
N GLU A 158 5.93 18.93 5.86
CA GLU A 158 5.41 20.22 6.34
C GLU A 158 4.84 20.10 7.75
N ALA A 159 4.05 19.06 8.03
CA ALA A 159 3.49 18.79 9.34
C ALA A 159 4.58 18.45 10.37
N THR A 160 5.52 17.55 10.06
CA THR A 160 6.65 17.21 10.93
C THR A 160 7.46 18.46 11.29
N LYS A 161 7.67 19.37 10.34
CA LYS A 161 8.36 20.64 10.59
C LYS A 161 7.59 21.52 11.58
N ALA A 162 6.27 21.67 11.40
CA ALA A 162 5.42 22.45 12.30
C ALA A 162 5.35 21.84 13.72
N ILE A 163 5.22 20.50 13.81
CA ILE A 163 5.25 19.76 15.08
C ILE A 163 6.57 20.00 15.81
N LYS A 164 7.71 19.84 15.14
CA LYS A 164 9.04 20.08 15.75
C LYS A 164 9.22 21.52 16.20
N ALA A 165 8.72 22.49 15.43
CA ALA A 165 8.75 23.90 15.81
C ALA A 165 7.91 24.16 17.08
N GLN A 166 6.70 23.61 17.17
CA GLN A 166 5.88 23.69 18.38
C GLN A 166 6.59 23.02 19.57
N HIS A 167 7.15 21.81 19.39
CA HIS A 167 7.85 21.10 20.46
C HIS A 167 8.99 21.93 21.05
N GLN A 168 9.79 22.57 20.19
CA GLN A 168 10.86 23.46 20.63
C GLN A 168 10.33 24.71 21.34
N LEU A 169 9.21 25.28 20.86
CA LEU A 169 8.57 26.43 21.49
C LEU A 169 8.09 26.09 22.91
N GLU A 170 7.42 24.95 23.09
CA GLU A 170 6.94 24.47 24.39
C GLU A 170 8.10 24.25 25.36
N LEU A 171 9.19 23.64 24.91
CA LEU A 171 10.40 23.47 25.73
C LEU A 171 11.01 24.82 26.14
N ASN A 172 11.15 25.75 25.20
CA ASN A 172 11.69 27.08 25.50
C ASN A 172 10.80 27.85 26.49
N LYS A 173 9.47 27.76 26.34
CA LYS A 173 8.52 28.39 27.26
C LYS A 173 8.57 27.75 28.65
N LEU A 174 8.64 26.42 28.72
CA LEU A 174 8.79 25.70 29.99
C LEU A 174 10.09 26.12 30.70
N GLU A 175 11.22 26.14 29.98
CA GLU A 175 12.50 26.61 30.53
C GLU A 175 12.46 28.08 30.99
N ALA A 176 11.71 28.93 30.28
CA ALA A 176 11.52 30.32 30.67
C ALA A 176 10.69 30.46 31.96
N LEU A 177 9.68 29.61 32.17
CA LEU A 177 8.91 29.58 33.42
C LEU A 177 9.82 29.30 34.62
N PHE A 178 10.75 28.34 34.51
CA PHE A 178 11.72 28.05 35.58
C PHE A 178 12.75 29.18 35.83
N LYS A 179 12.76 30.22 35.01
CA LYS A 179 13.55 31.45 35.23
C LYS A 179 12.70 32.61 35.77
N ASP A 180 11.37 32.49 35.76
CA ASP A 180 10.45 33.49 36.32
C ASP A 180 10.31 33.29 37.85
N PRO A 181 10.76 34.26 38.67
CA PRO A 181 10.67 34.17 40.13
C PRO A 181 9.23 33.97 40.63
N THR A 182 8.24 34.55 39.96
CA THR A 182 6.84 34.44 40.37
C THR A 182 6.33 33.01 40.17
N PHE A 183 6.55 32.44 38.98
CA PHE A 183 6.23 31.03 38.72
C PHE A 183 6.95 30.10 39.69
N VAL A 184 8.26 30.28 39.88
CA VAL A 184 9.09 29.43 40.75
C VAL A 184 8.59 29.43 42.19
N ASN A 185 8.23 30.61 42.72
CA ASN A 185 7.70 30.71 44.08
C ASN A 185 6.33 30.04 44.20
N ASN A 186 5.42 30.25 43.24
CA ASN A 186 4.12 29.57 43.23
C ASN A 186 4.26 28.05 43.10
N LEU A 187 5.20 27.58 42.27
CA LEU A 187 5.48 26.16 42.09
C LEU A 187 6.01 25.51 43.36
N LYS A 188 6.99 26.14 44.04
CA LYS A 188 7.51 25.64 45.33
C LYS A 188 6.41 25.49 46.37
N THR A 189 5.59 26.53 46.53
CA THR A 189 4.47 26.53 47.48
C THR A 189 3.45 25.45 47.13
N SER A 190 3.09 25.33 45.85
CA SER A 190 2.10 24.37 45.36
C SER A 190 2.55 22.91 45.55
N LEU A 191 3.84 22.63 45.28
CA LEU A 191 4.38 21.28 45.35
C LEU A 191 4.90 20.90 46.75
N GLY A 192 5.11 21.89 47.62
CA GLY A 192 5.73 21.70 48.94
C GLY A 192 7.19 21.26 48.82
N VAL A 193 7.94 21.87 47.89
CA VAL A 193 9.34 21.55 47.60
C VAL A 193 10.26 22.74 47.87
N THR A 194 11.56 22.47 48.05
CA THR A 194 12.57 23.49 48.35
C THR A 194 13.34 23.92 47.08
N ASP A 195 14.19 24.95 47.20
CA ASP A 195 15.08 25.37 46.10
C ASP A 195 16.05 24.26 45.67
N VAL A 196 16.39 23.33 46.57
CA VAL A 196 17.26 22.18 46.28
C VAL A 196 16.57 21.16 45.37
N ASP A 197 15.24 21.08 45.45
CA ASP A 197 14.42 20.11 44.70
C ASP A 197 14.04 20.63 43.29
N LEU A 198 14.01 21.95 43.09
CA LEU A 198 13.57 22.57 41.84
C LEU A 198 14.31 22.10 40.59
N PRO A 199 15.65 21.94 40.57
CA PRO A 199 16.35 21.43 39.40
C PRO A 199 15.89 20.03 38.99
N GLN A 200 15.57 19.17 39.97
CA GLN A 200 15.07 17.82 39.69
C GLN A 200 13.64 17.88 39.11
N VAL A 201 12.77 18.71 39.67
CA VAL A 201 11.40 18.92 39.14
C VAL A 201 11.44 19.45 37.71
N GLN A 202 12.28 20.46 37.43
CA GLN A 202 12.48 20.99 36.09
C GLN A 202 12.93 19.91 35.11
N LYS A 203 13.92 19.11 35.51
CA LYS A 203 14.45 18.03 34.69
C LYS A 203 13.38 17.00 34.37
N GLU A 204 12.63 16.53 35.37
CA GLU A 204 11.59 15.53 35.16
C GLU A 204 10.44 16.04 34.29
N MET A 205 10.02 17.30 34.44
CA MET A 205 9.00 17.90 33.58
C MET A 205 9.50 18.02 32.14
N THR A 206 10.76 18.44 31.96
CA THR A 206 11.40 18.54 30.64
C THR A 206 11.52 17.17 29.98
N ASP A 207 11.96 16.16 30.72
CA ASP A 207 12.12 14.79 30.21
C ASP A 207 10.76 14.16 29.87
N ALA A 208 9.73 14.39 30.69
CA ALA A 208 8.37 13.94 30.42
C ALA A 208 7.79 14.59 29.15
N LEU A 209 7.98 15.91 28.99
CA LEU A 209 7.55 16.64 27.81
C LEU A 209 8.26 16.13 26.55
N LYS A 210 9.60 16.03 26.57
CA LYS A 210 10.39 15.48 25.44
C LYS A 210 9.96 14.07 25.06
N LYS A 211 9.74 13.20 26.06
CA LYS A 211 9.29 11.83 25.83
C LYS A 211 7.94 11.83 25.12
N ARG A 212 6.97 12.59 25.61
CA ARG A 212 5.63 12.65 25.01
C ARG A 212 5.64 13.25 23.61
N GLN A 213 6.37 14.33 23.42
CA GLN A 213 6.62 14.94 22.11
C GLN A 213 7.20 13.94 21.11
N GLY A 214 8.16 13.11 21.52
CA GLY A 214 8.70 12.03 20.69
C GLY A 214 7.64 10.97 20.33
N GLU A 215 6.86 10.50 21.31
CA GLU A 215 5.78 9.53 21.08
C GLU A 215 4.70 10.05 20.14
N ASP A 216 4.29 11.31 20.27
CA ASP A 216 3.26 11.93 19.44
C ASP A 216 3.75 12.17 18.00
N LEU A 217 5.01 12.60 17.82
CA LEU A 217 5.61 12.72 16.50
C LEU A 217 5.73 11.34 15.80
N ASP A 218 6.20 10.32 16.52
CA ASP A 218 6.33 8.96 15.99
C ASP A 218 4.98 8.38 15.55
N LYS A 219 3.92 8.62 16.32
CA LYS A 219 2.56 8.18 15.96
C LYS A 219 2.08 8.87 14.69
N PHE A 220 2.26 10.19 14.60
CA PHE A 220 1.92 10.95 13.40
C PHE A 220 2.67 10.42 12.17
N GLU A 221 3.99 10.28 12.26
CA GLU A 221 4.81 9.82 11.13
C GLU A 221 4.45 8.39 10.70
N LYS A 222 4.16 7.48 11.64
CA LYS A 222 3.70 6.12 11.33
C LYS A 222 2.33 6.09 10.66
N ALA A 223 1.39 6.93 11.09
CA ALA A 223 0.06 6.99 10.49
C ALA A 223 0.13 7.42 9.01
N VAL A 224 0.85 8.50 8.71
CA VAL A 224 1.01 8.98 7.32
C VAL A 224 1.86 8.02 6.49
N LYS A 225 2.92 7.43 7.06
CA LYS A 225 3.72 6.42 6.36
C LYS A 225 2.93 5.16 6.03
N GLY A 226 2.08 4.70 6.95
CA GLY A 226 1.21 3.55 6.71
C GLY A 226 0.27 3.74 5.52
N ASP A 227 -0.21 4.96 5.30
CA ASP A 227 -1.00 5.28 4.09
C ASP A 227 -0.17 5.23 2.81
N MET A 228 1.05 5.78 2.84
CA MET A 228 1.96 5.72 1.69
C MET A 228 2.33 4.28 1.34
N ASP A 229 2.63 3.44 2.33
CA ASP A 229 2.94 2.02 2.12
C ASP A 229 1.73 1.26 1.53
N LYS A 230 0.52 1.50 2.04
CA LYS A 230 -0.73 0.95 1.48
C LYS A 230 -0.96 1.41 0.04
N LEU A 231 -0.73 2.69 -0.23
CA LEU A 231 -0.87 3.28 -1.55
C LEU A 231 0.06 2.61 -2.55
N TYR A 232 1.36 2.54 -2.25
CA TYR A 232 2.34 1.89 -3.12
C TYR A 232 2.03 0.40 -3.33
N LYS A 233 1.61 -0.30 -2.27
CA LYS A 233 1.22 -1.71 -2.36
C LYS A 233 0.01 -1.90 -3.29
N ALA A 234 -1.07 -1.15 -3.11
CA ALA A 234 -2.22 -1.29 -3.99
C ALA A 234 -1.90 -0.84 -5.43
N SER A 235 -1.00 0.14 -5.61
CA SER A 235 -0.54 0.55 -6.94
C SER A 235 0.25 -0.56 -7.64
N GLN A 236 1.08 -1.27 -6.89
CA GLN A 236 1.77 -2.45 -7.37
C GLN A 236 0.78 -3.57 -7.72
N ASP A 237 -0.25 -3.79 -6.90
CA ASP A 237 -1.27 -4.82 -7.18
C ASP A 237 -2.09 -4.47 -8.43
N GLU A 238 -2.45 -3.21 -8.60
CA GLU A 238 -3.12 -2.71 -9.80
C GLU A 238 -2.23 -2.80 -11.04
N TYR A 239 -0.93 -2.53 -10.91
CA TYR A 239 0.04 -2.73 -11.98
C TYR A 239 0.04 -4.17 -12.48
N PHE A 240 0.11 -5.15 -11.56
CA PHE A 240 0.07 -6.57 -11.93
C PHE A 240 -1.30 -6.97 -12.49
N ARG A 241 -2.39 -6.52 -11.88
CA ARG A 241 -3.77 -6.82 -12.32
C ARG A 241 -4.02 -6.33 -13.74
N ILE A 242 -3.75 -5.06 -14.00
CA ILE A 242 -3.99 -4.42 -15.29
C ILE A 242 -3.10 -5.03 -16.37
N SER A 243 -1.80 -5.21 -16.09
CA SER A 243 -0.87 -5.80 -17.05
C SER A 243 -1.28 -7.22 -17.44
N PHE A 244 -1.71 -8.03 -16.47
CA PHE A 244 -2.17 -9.39 -16.72
C PHE A 244 -3.48 -9.42 -17.51
N LEU A 245 -4.48 -8.62 -17.13
CA LEU A 245 -5.75 -8.53 -17.86
C LEU A 245 -5.54 -8.03 -19.29
N ALA A 246 -4.65 -7.06 -19.50
CA ALA A 246 -4.28 -6.56 -20.81
C ALA A 246 -3.67 -7.66 -21.70
N ASP A 247 -2.76 -8.48 -21.16
CA ASP A 247 -2.19 -9.59 -21.92
C ASP A 247 -3.27 -10.63 -22.28
N LEU A 248 -4.14 -10.99 -21.31
CA LEU A 248 -5.27 -11.88 -21.57
C LEU A 248 -6.21 -11.32 -22.66
N TYR A 249 -6.44 -10.00 -22.66
CA TYR A 249 -7.36 -9.32 -23.58
C TYR A 249 -6.96 -9.43 -25.07
N ARG A 250 -5.71 -9.83 -25.35
CA ARG A 250 -5.23 -10.09 -26.71
C ARG A 250 -5.87 -11.35 -27.32
N ASN A 251 -6.30 -12.29 -26.49
CA ASN A 251 -7.04 -13.48 -26.92
C ASN A 251 -8.54 -13.17 -27.03
N LYS A 252 -9.16 -13.52 -28.16
CA LYS A 252 -10.58 -13.20 -28.44
C LYS A 252 -11.56 -13.79 -27.41
N GLN A 253 -11.31 -14.99 -26.89
CA GLN A 253 -12.19 -15.63 -25.91
C GLN A 253 -12.05 -14.98 -24.53
N ASN A 254 -10.82 -14.74 -24.09
CA ASN A 254 -10.55 -14.01 -22.84
C ASN A 254 -11.14 -12.60 -22.89
N LYS A 255 -10.94 -11.89 -24.00
CA LYS A 255 -11.56 -10.58 -24.25
C LYS A 255 -13.07 -10.61 -24.03
N ALA A 256 -13.77 -11.57 -24.63
CA ALA A 256 -15.22 -11.69 -24.48
C ALA A 256 -15.65 -11.94 -23.02
N ALA A 257 -14.90 -12.77 -22.28
CA ALA A 257 -15.16 -13.04 -20.87
C ALA A 257 -14.93 -11.79 -20.00
N ILE A 258 -13.83 -11.06 -20.24
CA ILE A 258 -13.51 -9.80 -19.55
C ILE A 258 -14.55 -8.73 -19.86
N ASP A 259 -14.93 -8.54 -21.14
CA ASP A 259 -15.95 -7.56 -21.55
C ASP A 259 -17.31 -7.86 -20.89
N ALA A 260 -17.70 -9.14 -20.81
CA ALA A 260 -18.94 -9.56 -20.16
C ALA A 260 -18.93 -9.29 -18.64
N LEU A 261 -17.79 -9.53 -17.97
CA LEU A 261 -17.63 -9.26 -16.55
C LEU A 261 -17.62 -7.74 -16.28
N ALA A 262 -16.90 -6.96 -17.08
CA ALA A 262 -16.87 -5.51 -16.99
C ALA A 262 -18.28 -4.93 -17.14
N GLU A 263 -19.05 -5.38 -18.12
CA GLU A 263 -20.43 -4.94 -18.34
C GLU A 263 -21.36 -5.32 -17.18
N LYS A 264 -21.21 -6.54 -16.63
CA LYS A 264 -21.95 -6.96 -15.43
C LYS A 264 -21.64 -6.03 -14.24
N ASN A 265 -20.37 -5.74 -14.01
CA ASN A 265 -19.93 -4.93 -12.87
C ASN A 265 -20.37 -3.47 -13.02
N ARG A 266 -20.41 -2.94 -14.26
CA ARG A 266 -20.98 -1.62 -14.57
C ARG A 266 -22.46 -1.54 -14.21
N LYS A 267 -23.26 -2.53 -14.63
CA LYS A 267 -24.70 -2.56 -14.33
C LYS A 267 -25.01 -2.65 -12.85
N THR A 268 -24.17 -3.36 -12.08
CA THR A 268 -24.35 -3.43 -10.62
C THR A 268 -23.99 -2.12 -9.89
N GLN A 269 -23.31 -1.18 -10.55
CA GLN A 269 -22.94 0.14 -9.99
C GLN A 269 -23.94 1.26 -10.34
N GLU A 270 -25.07 0.95 -11.00
CA GLU A 270 -26.04 1.90 -11.61
C GLU A 270 -26.79 2.90 -10.69
N ASN A 271 -26.37 3.17 -9.45
CA ASN A 271 -26.94 4.27 -8.64
C ASN A 271 -26.13 5.59 -8.66
N THR A 272 -25.12 5.69 -9.52
CA THR A 272 -24.40 6.94 -9.80
C THR A 272 -24.11 7.00 -11.29
N ALA A 273 -24.58 8.04 -11.98
CA ALA A 273 -24.39 8.22 -13.42
C ALA A 273 -22.89 8.19 -13.79
N ILE A 274 -22.51 7.43 -14.82
CA ILE A 274 -21.13 7.41 -15.33
C ILE A 274 -21.11 7.60 -16.84
N HIS A 275 -20.33 8.59 -17.27
CA HIS A 275 -19.91 8.82 -18.65
C HIS A 275 -18.55 8.17 -18.88
N VAL A 276 -18.35 7.50 -20.03
CA VAL A 276 -17.04 7.02 -20.48
C VAL A 276 -16.53 7.96 -21.55
N GLY A 277 -15.45 8.70 -21.25
CA GLY A 277 -14.67 9.40 -22.26
C GLY A 277 -13.74 8.42 -22.96
N ILE A 278 -13.85 8.29 -24.28
CA ILE A 278 -12.83 7.66 -25.12
C ILE A 278 -11.96 8.80 -25.64
N ASP A 279 -10.79 9.00 -25.04
CA ASP A 279 -9.77 9.94 -25.53
C ASP A 279 -8.66 9.14 -26.22
N ALA A 280 -8.36 9.46 -27.48
CA ALA A 280 -7.33 8.79 -28.27
C ALA A 280 -5.90 9.06 -27.74
N ASN A 281 -5.73 10.00 -26.79
CA ASN A 281 -4.46 10.32 -26.16
C ASN A 281 -4.30 9.74 -24.73
N LYS A 282 -5.29 8.99 -24.20
CA LYS A 282 -5.27 8.45 -22.82
C LYS A 282 -5.53 6.94 -22.78
N GLY A 283 -5.23 6.31 -21.64
CA GLY A 283 -5.36 4.86 -21.45
C GLY A 283 -6.82 4.38 -21.47
N LEU A 284 -7.04 3.10 -21.75
CA LEU A 284 -8.37 2.50 -21.79
C LEU A 284 -8.84 2.10 -20.38
N ALA A 285 -10.03 2.57 -19.97
CA ALA A 285 -10.66 2.20 -18.68
C ALA A 285 -11.36 0.82 -18.71
N THR A 286 -10.98 -0.06 -19.64
CA THR A 286 -11.65 -1.35 -19.91
C THR A 286 -11.68 -2.28 -18.70
N PHE A 287 -10.65 -2.27 -17.86
CA PHE A 287 -10.50 -3.20 -16.74
C PHE A 287 -10.89 -2.60 -15.39
N LYS A 288 -11.49 -1.39 -15.37
CA LYS A 288 -12.00 -0.80 -14.12
C LYS A 288 -13.05 -1.74 -13.52
N ASN A 289 -12.90 -2.04 -12.22
CA ASN A 289 -13.73 -3.00 -11.49
C ASN A 289 -13.70 -4.46 -11.98
N VAL A 290 -12.73 -4.88 -12.79
CA VAL A 290 -12.56 -6.29 -13.18
C VAL A 290 -11.47 -6.93 -12.34
N ARG A 291 -11.80 -7.95 -11.55
CA ARG A 291 -10.83 -8.75 -10.82
C ARG A 291 -10.57 -10.08 -11.54
N VAL A 292 -9.37 -10.64 -11.38
CA VAL A 292 -9.00 -11.89 -12.06
C VAL A 292 -9.77 -13.06 -11.47
N GLU A 293 -9.94 -13.09 -10.15
CA GLU A 293 -10.68 -14.09 -9.40
C GLU A 293 -12.19 -14.10 -9.68
N ASP A 294 -12.74 -13.00 -10.21
CA ASP A 294 -14.16 -12.91 -10.60
C ASP A 294 -14.44 -13.58 -11.96
N LEU A 295 -13.40 -13.94 -12.71
CA LEU A 295 -13.54 -14.71 -13.95
C LEU A 295 -13.87 -16.17 -13.63
N LYS A 296 -14.72 -16.80 -14.45
CA LYS A 296 -14.96 -18.27 -14.34
C LYS A 296 -13.74 -19.10 -14.74
N GLY A 297 -12.83 -18.49 -15.51
CA GLY A 297 -11.69 -19.12 -16.13
C GLY A 297 -11.20 -18.30 -17.32
N PHE A 298 -10.03 -18.64 -17.83
CA PHE A 298 -9.40 -17.97 -18.97
C PHE A 298 -8.49 -18.95 -19.72
N LEU A 299 -8.11 -18.59 -20.93
CA LEU A 299 -7.12 -19.29 -21.71
C LEU A 299 -5.70 -18.83 -21.34
N SER A 300 -4.81 -19.78 -21.11
CA SER A 300 -3.39 -19.58 -20.83
C SER A 300 -2.61 -19.13 -22.07
N TYR A 301 -1.29 -18.90 -21.90
CA TYR A 301 -0.35 -18.59 -22.98
C TYR A 301 -0.50 -19.50 -24.22
N THR A 302 -0.69 -20.81 -24.02
CA THR A 302 -0.85 -21.77 -25.13
C THR A 302 -2.32 -22.01 -25.55
N GLY A 303 -3.27 -21.28 -24.97
CA GLY A 303 -4.69 -21.44 -25.22
C GLY A 303 -5.35 -22.56 -24.39
N ARG A 304 -4.73 -23.00 -23.29
CA ARG A 304 -5.33 -24.01 -22.41
C ARG A 304 -6.28 -23.37 -21.42
N GLN A 305 -7.39 -24.06 -21.13
CA GLN A 305 -8.32 -23.60 -20.12
C GLN A 305 -7.69 -23.65 -18.73
N VAL A 306 -7.66 -22.50 -18.08
CA VAL A 306 -7.47 -22.32 -16.64
C VAL A 306 -8.85 -22.14 -16.03
N ASN A 307 -9.20 -22.94 -15.04
CA ASN A 307 -10.43 -22.79 -14.27
C ASN A 307 -10.12 -22.08 -12.96
N ILE A 308 -11.03 -21.23 -12.52
CA ILE A 308 -10.96 -20.57 -11.21
C ILE A 308 -12.10 -21.13 -10.38
N GLU A 309 -11.77 -21.73 -9.25
CA GLU A 309 -12.72 -22.38 -8.35
C GLU A 309 -12.50 -21.91 -6.92
N GLU A 310 -13.59 -21.74 -6.16
CA GLU A 310 -13.49 -21.63 -4.71
C GLU A 310 -13.47 -23.03 -4.10
N GLN A 311 -12.45 -23.32 -3.31
CA GLN A 311 -12.32 -24.58 -2.57
C GLN A 311 -12.21 -24.29 -1.08
N LYS A 312 -12.64 -25.24 -0.24
CA LYS A 312 -12.46 -25.12 1.20
C LYS A 312 -11.06 -25.61 1.59
N GLY A 313 -10.27 -24.71 2.16
CA GLY A 313 -8.96 -24.99 2.73
C GLY A 313 -9.05 -25.89 3.97
N LYS A 314 -7.88 -26.31 4.47
CA LYS A 314 -7.77 -27.20 5.65
C LYS A 314 -8.35 -26.59 6.93
N ASP A 315 -8.47 -25.26 7.00
CA ASP A 315 -9.05 -24.52 8.12
C ASP A 315 -10.51 -24.12 7.88
N ASN A 316 -11.16 -24.71 6.85
CA ASN A 316 -12.54 -24.43 6.43
C ASN A 316 -12.75 -22.98 5.95
N LYS A 317 -11.68 -22.24 5.64
CA LYS A 317 -11.76 -20.98 4.89
C LYS A 317 -11.88 -21.26 3.40
N SER A 318 -12.53 -20.35 2.67
CA SER A 318 -12.61 -20.44 1.22
C SER A 318 -11.32 -19.92 0.60
N GLU A 319 -10.74 -20.69 -0.32
CA GLU A 319 -9.50 -20.40 -1.03
C GLU A 319 -9.78 -20.43 -2.53
N THR A 320 -9.27 -19.43 -3.26
CA THR A 320 -9.35 -19.42 -4.72
C THR A 320 -8.26 -20.32 -5.29
N VAL A 321 -8.65 -21.36 -6.01
CA VAL A 321 -7.75 -22.35 -6.62
C VAL A 321 -7.82 -22.21 -8.14
N LEU A 322 -6.66 -22.01 -8.76
CA LEU A 322 -6.51 -21.98 -10.21
C LEU A 322 -6.03 -23.34 -10.68
N THR A 323 -6.81 -24.02 -11.51
CA THR A 323 -6.47 -25.36 -12.02
C THR A 323 -6.30 -25.35 -13.53
N MET A 324 -5.33 -26.13 -14.00
CA MET A 324 -5.10 -26.36 -15.43
C MET A 324 -4.61 -27.79 -15.63
N THR A 325 -5.16 -28.46 -16.66
CA THR A 325 -4.72 -29.80 -17.03
C THR A 325 -3.72 -29.75 -18.18
N LEU A 326 -2.51 -30.23 -17.92
CA LEU A 326 -1.48 -30.44 -18.95
C LEU A 326 -1.84 -31.65 -19.84
N PRO A 327 -1.44 -31.65 -21.12
CA PRO A 327 -1.80 -32.74 -22.02
C PRO A 327 -1.05 -34.01 -21.65
N LYS A 328 -1.70 -35.18 -21.68
CA LYS A 328 -1.00 -36.45 -21.40
C LYS A 328 0.11 -36.75 -22.41
N TRP A 329 -0.03 -36.29 -23.66
CA TRP A 329 0.90 -36.54 -24.77
C TRP A 329 1.07 -35.27 -25.61
N GLY A 330 2.28 -35.04 -26.13
CA GLY A 330 2.53 -33.91 -27.03
C GLY A 330 4.00 -33.53 -27.12
N LEU A 331 4.72 -34.09 -28.10
CA LEU A 331 6.15 -33.86 -28.26
C LEU A 331 6.48 -32.37 -28.40
N THR A 332 5.66 -31.63 -29.17
CA THR A 332 5.83 -30.20 -29.41
C THR A 332 5.49 -29.32 -28.20
N TYR A 333 4.68 -29.83 -27.27
CA TYR A 333 4.32 -29.12 -26.04
C TYR A 333 5.43 -29.22 -24.99
N TYR A 334 5.94 -30.44 -24.77
CA TYR A 334 6.95 -30.69 -23.74
C TYR A 334 8.39 -30.42 -24.18
N TYR A 335 8.69 -30.58 -25.48
CA TYR A 335 10.06 -30.50 -26.02
C TYR A 335 10.23 -29.47 -27.14
N GLY A 336 9.21 -28.63 -27.39
CA GLY A 336 9.30 -27.54 -28.36
C GLY A 336 10.28 -26.44 -27.95
N SER A 337 10.69 -25.62 -28.92
CA SER A 337 11.66 -24.53 -28.72
C SER A 337 11.10 -23.33 -27.92
N GLU A 338 9.79 -23.27 -27.71
CA GLU A 338 9.09 -22.13 -27.07
C GLU A 338 8.78 -22.37 -25.58
N ASP A 339 9.26 -23.47 -25.00
CA ASP A 339 8.95 -23.94 -23.63
C ASP A 339 7.51 -23.64 -23.18
N LYS A 340 6.56 -24.18 -23.93
CA LYS A 340 5.11 -23.98 -23.77
C LYS A 340 4.61 -24.26 -22.35
N VAL A 341 5.19 -25.28 -21.70
CA VAL A 341 4.91 -25.62 -20.29
C VAL A 341 5.26 -24.45 -19.38
N LEU A 342 6.46 -23.87 -19.52
CA LEU A 342 6.89 -22.73 -18.71
C LEU A 342 5.98 -21.52 -18.94
N GLY A 343 5.54 -21.27 -20.17
CA GLY A 343 4.60 -20.19 -20.47
C GLY A 343 3.25 -20.35 -19.77
N ASP A 344 2.67 -21.55 -19.80
CA ASP A 344 1.41 -21.80 -19.11
C ASP A 344 1.56 -21.73 -17.58
N MET A 345 2.67 -22.22 -17.02
CA MET A 345 2.95 -22.10 -15.57
C MET A 345 3.14 -20.64 -15.16
N THR A 346 3.86 -19.85 -15.96
CA THR A 346 4.00 -18.40 -15.76
C THR A 346 2.65 -17.71 -15.81
N THR A 347 1.75 -18.11 -16.72
CA THR A 347 0.41 -17.54 -16.85
C THR A 347 -0.41 -17.74 -15.56
N ILE A 348 -0.41 -18.95 -15.00
CA ILE A 348 -1.12 -19.23 -13.74
C ILE A 348 -0.51 -18.45 -12.58
N ALA A 349 0.82 -18.43 -12.48
CA ALA A 349 1.48 -17.65 -11.43
C ALA A 349 1.18 -16.15 -11.56
N ALA A 350 1.24 -15.60 -12.78
CA ALA A 350 0.90 -14.20 -13.05
C ALA A 350 -0.55 -13.89 -12.69
N ALA A 351 -1.48 -14.82 -12.90
CA ALA A 351 -2.86 -14.69 -12.45
C ALA A 351 -2.96 -14.59 -10.92
N VAL A 352 -2.27 -15.46 -10.17
CA VAL A 352 -2.22 -15.40 -8.70
C VAL A 352 -1.62 -14.08 -8.23
N ARG A 353 -0.55 -13.60 -8.90
CA ARG A 353 0.05 -12.30 -8.59
C ARG A 353 -0.90 -11.13 -8.88
N ALA A 354 -1.63 -11.21 -9.99
CA ALA A 354 -2.65 -10.23 -10.40
C ALA A 354 -3.88 -10.19 -9.47
N CYS A 355 -4.13 -11.26 -8.71
CA CYS A 355 -5.09 -11.26 -7.60
C CYS A 355 -4.55 -10.57 -6.33
N GLY A 356 -3.31 -10.04 -6.34
CA GLY A 356 -2.72 -9.29 -5.22
C GLY A 356 -1.92 -10.11 -4.21
N HIS A 357 -1.76 -11.42 -4.44
CA HIS A 357 -1.01 -12.29 -3.53
C HIS A 357 0.51 -12.02 -3.58
N ASP A 358 1.17 -12.08 -2.42
CA ASP A 358 2.62 -11.93 -2.26
C ASP A 358 3.39 -13.26 -2.24
N SER A 359 2.66 -14.37 -2.19
CA SER A 359 3.16 -15.73 -2.13
C SER A 359 2.31 -16.66 -2.99
N ILE A 360 2.90 -17.79 -3.39
CA ILE A 360 2.24 -18.78 -4.23
C ILE A 360 2.63 -20.20 -3.79
N VAL A 361 1.63 -21.07 -3.78
CA VAL A 361 1.81 -22.52 -3.68
C VAL A 361 1.39 -23.13 -5.01
N MET A 362 2.27 -23.91 -5.65
CA MET A 362 1.95 -24.62 -6.89
C MET A 362 2.05 -26.13 -6.68
N ASP A 363 0.92 -26.82 -6.83
CA ASP A 363 0.84 -28.27 -6.77
C ASP A 363 1.05 -28.89 -8.16
N VAL A 364 2.19 -29.56 -8.33
CA VAL A 364 2.53 -30.30 -9.55
C VAL A 364 2.30 -31.79 -9.29
N ASN A 365 1.10 -32.24 -9.67
CA ASN A 365 0.68 -33.62 -9.52
C ASN A 365 0.78 -34.34 -10.86
N TYR A 366 1.62 -35.38 -10.93
CA TYR A 366 1.75 -36.21 -12.11
C TYR A 366 1.69 -37.70 -11.73
N LYS A 367 0.57 -38.34 -12.05
CA LYS A 367 0.45 -39.80 -11.98
C LYS A 367 1.22 -40.38 -13.16
N SER A 368 2.49 -40.73 -12.93
CA SER A 368 3.28 -41.36 -13.97
C SER A 368 2.69 -42.73 -14.33
N TYR A 369 2.25 -42.91 -15.57
CA TYR A 369 2.03 -44.24 -16.16
C TYR A 369 3.33 -44.89 -16.61
N GLN A 370 4.44 -44.14 -16.59
CA GLN A 370 5.76 -44.60 -17.00
C GLN A 370 6.58 -44.88 -15.75
N THR A 371 6.86 -46.15 -15.52
CA THR A 371 7.93 -46.55 -14.63
C THR A 371 9.25 -46.49 -15.38
N ASN A 372 10.33 -46.12 -14.71
CA ASN A 372 11.66 -46.33 -15.27
C ASN A 372 11.91 -47.83 -15.52
N SER A 373 13.06 -48.19 -16.10
CA SER A 373 13.43 -49.60 -16.34
C SER A 373 13.47 -50.47 -15.07
N LYS A 374 13.32 -49.89 -13.88
CA LYS A 374 13.28 -50.55 -12.57
C LYS A 374 11.87 -50.62 -11.95
N GLY A 375 10.82 -50.16 -12.63
CA GLY A 375 9.46 -50.18 -12.07
C GLY A 375 9.15 -49.00 -11.13
N GLU A 376 10.04 -48.02 -11.00
CA GLU A 376 9.84 -46.85 -10.15
C GLU A 376 9.18 -45.71 -10.95
N PRO A 377 8.28 -44.91 -10.35
CA PRO A 377 7.67 -43.77 -11.05
C PRO A 377 8.75 -42.86 -11.67
N ASP A 378 8.55 -42.41 -12.92
CA ASP A 378 9.43 -41.41 -13.54
C ASP A 378 9.35 -40.06 -12.80
N THR A 379 10.14 -39.94 -11.74
CA THR A 379 10.29 -38.74 -10.92
C THR A 379 10.97 -37.61 -11.69
N LYS A 380 11.73 -37.92 -12.75
CA LYS A 380 12.51 -36.91 -13.47
C LYS A 380 11.62 -35.95 -14.23
N HIS A 381 10.56 -36.45 -14.86
CA HIS A 381 9.62 -35.61 -15.59
C HIS A 381 8.84 -34.67 -14.66
N VAL A 382 8.26 -35.19 -13.58
CA VAL A 382 7.51 -34.35 -12.63
C VAL A 382 8.41 -33.32 -11.94
N MET A 383 9.67 -33.67 -11.64
CA MET A 383 10.64 -32.72 -11.11
C MET A 383 11.00 -31.62 -12.14
N ASP A 384 11.00 -31.93 -13.43
CA ASP A 384 11.19 -30.89 -14.47
C ASP A 384 9.99 -29.95 -14.56
N LEU A 385 8.76 -30.47 -14.48
CA LEU A 385 7.55 -29.64 -14.38
C LEU A 385 7.58 -28.77 -13.12
N ALA A 386 8.02 -29.32 -11.99
CA ALA A 386 8.17 -28.59 -10.73
C ALA A 386 9.21 -27.45 -10.83
N ARG A 387 10.35 -27.69 -11.48
CA ARG A 387 11.34 -26.63 -11.77
C ARG A 387 10.74 -25.52 -12.65
N LYS A 388 9.95 -25.88 -13.67
CA LYS A 388 9.28 -24.91 -14.55
C LYS A 388 8.18 -24.14 -13.81
N ALA A 389 7.48 -24.76 -12.88
CA ALA A 389 6.53 -24.08 -12.00
C ALA A 389 7.25 -23.03 -11.12
N TYR A 390 8.36 -23.41 -10.49
CA TYR A 390 9.20 -22.48 -9.72
C TYR A 390 9.71 -21.32 -10.58
N GLU A 391 10.24 -21.62 -11.77
CA GLU A 391 10.72 -20.61 -12.71
C GLU A 391 9.60 -19.68 -13.19
N GLY A 392 8.41 -20.22 -13.48
CA GLY A 392 7.25 -19.44 -13.87
C GLY A 392 6.78 -18.49 -12.77
N ALA A 393 6.82 -18.93 -11.51
CA ALA A 393 6.52 -18.08 -10.36
C ALA A 393 7.53 -16.94 -10.19
N LEU A 394 8.83 -17.20 -10.36
CA LEU A 394 9.85 -16.14 -10.37
C LEU A 394 9.60 -15.12 -11.48
N LYS A 395 9.28 -15.58 -12.70
CA LYS A 395 9.00 -14.70 -13.86
C LYS A 395 7.74 -13.86 -13.63
N ALA A 396 6.72 -14.42 -12.99
CA ALA A 396 5.51 -13.71 -12.58
C ALA A 396 5.75 -12.66 -11.47
N GLY A 397 6.96 -12.58 -10.91
CA GLY A 397 7.36 -11.55 -9.96
C GLY A 397 7.28 -11.95 -8.49
N PHE A 398 7.08 -13.24 -8.18
CA PHE A 398 7.12 -13.69 -6.78
C PHE A 398 8.56 -13.69 -6.24
N PRO A 399 8.78 -13.22 -5.00
CA PRO A 399 10.06 -13.37 -4.32
C PRO A 399 10.44 -14.86 -4.14
N PRO A 400 11.73 -15.24 -4.27
CA PRO A 400 12.15 -16.64 -4.16
C PRO A 400 11.74 -17.36 -2.87
N ASP A 401 11.69 -16.63 -1.74
CA ASP A 401 11.31 -17.12 -0.41
C ASP A 401 9.79 -17.23 -0.21
N LYS A 402 9.00 -16.76 -1.18
CA LYS A 402 7.53 -16.77 -1.15
C LYS A 402 6.91 -17.77 -2.13
N ILE A 403 7.73 -18.64 -2.72
CA ILE A 403 7.30 -19.68 -3.67
C ILE A 403 7.42 -21.05 -3.01
N THR A 404 6.31 -21.78 -2.93
CA THR A 404 6.27 -23.18 -2.49
C THR A 404 5.83 -24.06 -3.66
N ILE A 405 6.59 -25.11 -3.95
CA ILE A 405 6.24 -26.09 -4.98
C ILE A 405 6.01 -27.44 -4.31
N ASN A 406 4.80 -27.98 -4.47
CA ASN A 406 4.48 -29.32 -4.02
C ASN A 406 4.58 -30.29 -5.19
N VAL A 407 5.33 -31.36 -5.02
CA VAL A 407 5.46 -32.43 -6.01
C VAL A 407 4.74 -33.65 -5.47
N ASN A 408 3.63 -34.03 -6.10
CA ASN A 408 2.78 -35.14 -5.66
C ASN A 408 2.39 -35.06 -4.17
N GLY A 409 2.07 -33.85 -3.69
CA GLY A 409 1.65 -33.60 -2.30
C GLY A 409 2.79 -33.35 -1.30
N GLU A 410 4.06 -33.44 -1.72
CA GLU A 410 5.21 -33.12 -0.86
C GLU A 410 5.85 -31.79 -1.25
N ALA A 411 5.97 -30.86 -0.29
CA ALA A 411 6.69 -29.61 -0.49
C ALA A 411 8.18 -29.89 -0.78
N LYS A 412 8.71 -29.27 -1.83
CA LYS A 412 10.12 -29.33 -2.21
C LYS A 412 10.75 -27.95 -2.10
N LYS A 413 11.94 -27.88 -1.52
CA LYS A 413 12.75 -26.66 -1.52
C LYS A 413 13.36 -26.40 -2.89
N ALA A 414 13.66 -25.15 -3.20
CA ALA A 414 14.28 -24.79 -4.47
C ALA A 414 15.62 -25.53 -4.68
N GLU A 415 16.43 -25.66 -3.62
CA GLU A 415 17.72 -26.35 -3.68
C GLU A 415 17.55 -27.84 -4.01
N GLU A 416 16.46 -28.46 -3.57
CA GLU A 416 16.13 -29.86 -3.86
C GLU A 416 15.64 -30.01 -5.31
N LEU A 417 14.81 -29.09 -5.80
CA LEU A 417 14.34 -29.09 -7.19
C LEU A 417 15.48 -28.91 -8.19
N PHE A 418 16.48 -28.10 -7.83
CA PHE A 418 17.60 -27.72 -8.69
C PHE A 418 18.95 -28.30 -8.25
N ALA A 419 18.96 -29.40 -7.48
CA ALA A 419 20.20 -30.03 -7.02
C ALA A 419 21.20 -30.35 -8.16
N ASP A 420 20.68 -30.79 -9.31
CA ASP A 420 21.46 -31.07 -10.52
C ASP A 420 21.77 -29.81 -11.37
N TYR A 421 21.16 -28.67 -11.04
CA TYR A 421 21.20 -27.43 -11.82
C TYR A 421 21.36 -26.16 -10.94
N PRO A 422 22.32 -26.10 -9.99
CA PRO A 422 22.44 -24.98 -9.04
C PRO A 422 22.70 -23.64 -9.74
N ASN A 423 23.47 -23.64 -10.83
CA ASN A 423 23.73 -22.43 -11.62
C ASN A 423 22.46 -21.87 -12.30
N ARG A 424 21.53 -22.75 -12.71
CA ARG A 424 20.24 -22.32 -13.27
C ARG A 424 19.40 -21.65 -12.19
N LEU A 425 19.34 -22.23 -10.98
CA LEU A 425 18.63 -21.63 -9.86
C LEU A 425 19.15 -20.23 -9.55
N LYS A 426 20.46 -20.09 -9.37
CA LYS A 426 21.09 -18.79 -9.09
C LYS A 426 20.79 -17.76 -10.18
N MET A 427 21.00 -18.11 -11.45
CA MET A 427 20.74 -17.21 -12.58
C MET A 427 19.28 -16.71 -12.60
N MET A 428 18.32 -17.59 -12.34
CA MET A 428 16.90 -17.22 -12.34
C MET A 428 16.54 -16.34 -11.14
N GLN A 429 17.11 -16.60 -9.96
CA GLN A 429 16.91 -15.77 -8.77
C GLN A 429 17.50 -14.36 -8.96
N ASP A 430 18.75 -14.26 -9.46
CA ASP A 430 19.41 -12.99 -9.76
C ASP A 430 18.60 -12.17 -10.78
N LYS A 431 18.08 -12.84 -11.81
CA LYS A 431 17.21 -12.21 -12.80
C LYS A 431 15.89 -11.74 -12.18
N ALA A 432 15.24 -12.57 -11.37
CA ALA A 432 13.97 -12.22 -10.71
C ALA A 432 14.11 -10.99 -9.81
N VAL A 433 15.23 -10.86 -9.08
CA VAL A 433 15.55 -9.65 -8.30
C VAL A 433 15.64 -8.43 -9.21
N THR A 434 16.37 -8.53 -10.32
CA THR A 434 16.53 -7.43 -11.28
C THR A 434 15.18 -7.03 -11.91
N ASP A 435 14.37 -8.02 -12.32
CA ASP A 435 13.07 -7.77 -12.92
C ASP A 435 12.07 -7.17 -11.92
N ASN A 436 12.10 -7.60 -10.65
CA ASN A 436 11.28 -7.01 -9.59
C ASN A 436 11.70 -5.58 -9.24
N GLN A 437 13.00 -5.27 -9.23
CA GLN A 437 13.48 -3.90 -9.08
C GLN A 437 12.94 -3.00 -10.19
N ARG A 438 12.96 -3.44 -11.45
CA ARG A 438 12.39 -2.68 -12.57
C ARG A 438 10.89 -2.46 -12.42
N ARG A 439 10.13 -3.48 -11.98
CA ARG A 439 8.69 -3.32 -11.71
C ARG A 439 8.44 -2.28 -10.62
N GLU A 440 9.22 -2.30 -9.55
CA GLU A 440 9.13 -1.28 -8.50
C GLU A 440 9.48 0.11 -9.04
N GLU A 441 10.50 0.24 -9.88
CA GLU A 441 10.86 1.51 -10.53
C GLU A 441 9.73 2.04 -11.41
N TYR A 442 9.01 1.18 -12.14
CA TYR A 442 7.86 1.62 -12.93
C TYR A 442 6.68 2.07 -12.07
N VAL A 443 6.37 1.32 -11.00
CA VAL A 443 5.31 1.70 -10.05
C VAL A 443 5.64 3.02 -9.34
N LYS A 444 6.94 3.30 -9.12
CA LYS A 444 7.44 4.51 -8.45
C LYS A 444 7.87 5.63 -9.42
N ARG A 445 7.75 5.44 -10.73
CA ARG A 445 8.33 6.39 -11.70
C ARG A 445 7.63 7.74 -11.60
N ALA A 446 8.44 8.78 -11.50
CA ALA A 446 7.96 10.15 -11.44
C ALA A 446 7.18 10.57 -12.68
N SER A 447 5.99 11.10 -12.43
CA SER A 447 5.16 11.77 -13.42
C SER A 447 5.86 13.05 -13.86
N GLY A 448 5.75 13.37 -15.14
CA GLY A 448 6.39 14.56 -15.69
C GLY A 448 6.01 15.84 -14.92
N PRO A 449 6.82 16.92 -14.99
CA PRO A 449 6.57 18.16 -14.27
C PRO A 449 5.17 18.76 -14.51
N GLU A 450 4.64 18.62 -15.72
CA GLU A 450 3.30 19.08 -16.10
C GLU A 450 2.21 18.30 -15.35
N ALA A 451 2.27 16.96 -15.36
CA ALA A 451 1.34 16.11 -14.62
C ALA A 451 1.36 16.39 -13.11
N THR A 452 2.55 16.66 -12.55
CA THR A 452 2.68 17.07 -11.14
C THR A 452 1.99 18.41 -10.85
N ARG A 453 2.11 19.39 -11.76
CA ARG A 453 1.44 20.70 -11.62
C ARG A 453 -0.08 20.56 -11.69
N ASP A 454 -0.57 19.85 -12.69
CA ASP A 454 -2.00 19.67 -12.92
C ASP A 454 -2.66 18.92 -11.76
N PHE A 455 -1.95 17.93 -11.18
CA PHE A 455 -2.39 17.23 -9.99
C PHE A 455 -2.50 18.14 -8.76
N LYS A 456 -1.51 19.02 -8.53
CA LYS A 456 -1.56 19.99 -7.42
C LYS A 456 -2.72 20.97 -7.57
N ASP A 457 -2.94 21.49 -8.78
CA ASP A 457 -4.06 22.38 -9.07
C ASP A 457 -5.41 21.68 -8.82
N ARG A 458 -5.51 20.39 -9.16
CA ARG A 458 -6.69 19.57 -8.86
C ARG A 458 -6.93 19.42 -7.36
N ILE A 459 -5.89 19.10 -6.57
CA ILE A 459 -6.02 19.02 -5.10
C ILE A 459 -6.54 20.34 -4.54
N ASN A 460 -5.97 21.46 -4.99
CA ASN A 460 -6.39 22.78 -4.52
C ASN A 460 -7.86 23.06 -4.86
N LYS A 461 -8.31 22.77 -6.08
CA LYS A 461 -9.71 22.92 -6.48
C LYS A 461 -10.67 22.06 -5.67
N ILE A 462 -10.31 20.80 -5.40
CA ILE A 462 -11.12 19.88 -4.58
C ILE A 462 -11.20 20.40 -3.15
N ALA A 463 -10.07 20.79 -2.59
CA ALA A 463 -9.99 21.35 -1.24
C ALA A 463 -10.86 22.60 -1.09
N GLU A 464 -10.77 23.54 -2.02
CA GLU A 464 -11.62 24.75 -2.02
C GLU A 464 -13.11 24.41 -2.14
N ALA A 465 -13.47 23.43 -2.98
CA ALA A 465 -14.85 23.01 -3.12
C ALA A 465 -15.40 22.38 -1.84
N GLN A 466 -14.58 21.59 -1.12
CA GLN A 466 -14.93 21.00 0.17
C GLN A 466 -15.13 22.08 1.24
N GLU A 467 -14.20 23.05 1.34
CA GLU A 467 -14.31 24.16 2.29
C GLU A 467 -15.59 24.99 2.05
N ARG A 468 -15.90 25.31 0.79
CA ARG A 468 -17.13 26.04 0.44
C ARG A 468 -18.38 25.26 0.83
N ALA A 469 -18.38 23.94 0.61
CA ALA A 469 -19.51 23.08 0.98
C ALA A 469 -19.71 23.03 2.50
N GLU A 470 -18.64 22.92 3.28
CA GLU A 470 -18.70 22.94 4.75
C GLU A 470 -19.16 24.29 5.29
N ALA A 471 -18.65 25.39 4.75
CA ALA A 471 -19.06 26.73 5.14
C ALA A 471 -20.57 26.96 4.88
N GLN A 472 -21.09 26.48 3.75
CA GLN A 472 -22.52 26.54 3.44
C GLN A 472 -23.36 25.70 4.41
N GLN A 473 -22.90 24.49 4.78
CA GLN A 473 -23.59 23.65 5.75
C GLN A 473 -23.62 24.29 7.14
N GLN A 474 -22.52 24.88 7.59
CA GLN A 474 -22.46 25.60 8.87
C GLN A 474 -23.41 26.80 8.89
N GLN A 475 -23.45 27.59 7.81
CA GLN A 475 -24.40 28.70 7.69
C GLN A 475 -25.85 28.22 7.74
N GLN A 476 -26.18 27.12 7.08
CA GLN A 476 -27.53 26.54 7.13
C GLN A 476 -27.89 26.04 8.53
N GLN A 477 -26.96 25.40 9.25
CA GLN A 477 -27.19 24.97 10.64
C GLN A 477 -27.41 26.15 11.59
N GLN A 478 -26.64 27.23 11.44
CA GLN A 478 -26.83 28.45 12.22
C GLN A 478 -28.18 29.10 11.94
N GLN A 479 -28.61 29.15 10.67
CA GLN A 479 -29.94 29.65 10.30
C GLN A 479 -31.08 28.79 10.87
N GLN A 480 -30.93 27.46 10.88
CA GLN A 480 -31.91 26.55 11.49
C GLN A 480 -31.98 26.71 13.02
N GLN A 481 -30.85 26.91 13.68
CA GLN A 481 -30.83 27.18 15.13
C GLN A 481 -31.49 28.51 15.50
N GLN A 482 -31.40 29.52 14.63
CA GLN A 482 -32.08 30.81 14.82
C GLN A 482 -33.59 30.77 14.54
N GLN A 483 -34.08 29.75 13.81
CA GLN A 483 -35.50 29.58 13.47
C GLN A 483 -36.27 28.70 14.46
N LEU A 484 -35.58 28.04 15.41
CA LEU A 484 -36.25 27.32 16.49
C LEU A 484 -36.86 28.34 17.48
N PRO A 485 -38.18 28.26 17.75
CA PRO A 485 -38.81 29.17 18.70
C PRO A 485 -38.15 29.03 20.07
N ALA A 486 -37.90 30.18 20.72
CA ALA A 486 -37.35 30.22 22.07
C ALA A 486 -38.24 29.38 23.02
N PRO A 487 -37.64 28.55 23.89
CA PRO A 487 -38.38 27.68 24.81
C PRO A 487 -39.22 28.46 25.82
#